data_AF-A0A839IXQ1-F1
#
_entry.id   AF-A0A839IXQ1-F1
#
_cell.length_a   1.000
_cell.length_b   1.000
_cell.length_c   1.000
_cell.angle_alpha   90.00
_cell.angle_beta   90.00
_cell.angle_gamma   90.00
#
_symmetry.space_group_name_H-M   'P 1'
#
loop_
_entity.id
_entity.type
_entity.pdbx_description
1 polymer ?
#
loop_
_entity_poly.entity_id
_entity_poly.type
_entity_poly.pdbx_seq_one_letter_code
_entity_poly.pdbx_strand_id
1 'polypeptide(L)'
;MRFLKLRTHTVPRKGGIRAVTPLVVDAPRKFAPSKDRKERCLSKKRCLLITGAHDSGKTRWLTRLKGEWEAIWGAKIKTEPVWLSALAPVGSWIDNPAVANWHDDLEKEKLKADPDYRLRLWDKLNQQQKADILPDYLRENDGLLFIDDAHRLTGRKLQIARQCVIAAKIWVITASQENRLAPNLRPVIERRDPQRTQLKTDASYDATGVAVWIMMLLALGAGWWEISLVLGGLKMLGNGRTSTRPD
;
A
#
# COMPACT_ATOMS: atom_id res chain seq x y z
N MET A 1 -7.18 -17.71 -5.23
CA MET A 1 -7.45 -16.26 -5.22
C MET A 1 -7.42 -15.70 -3.80
N ARG A 2 -7.05 -14.42 -3.63
CA ARG A 2 -7.04 -13.72 -2.33
C ARG A 2 -7.77 -12.38 -2.43
N PHE A 3 -8.69 -12.08 -1.50
CA PHE A 3 -9.48 -10.84 -1.52
C PHE A 3 -9.84 -10.33 -0.12
N LEU A 4 -10.36 -9.10 -0.03
CA LEU A 4 -10.68 -8.41 1.24
C LEU A 4 -12.17 -8.48 1.47
N LYS A 5 -12.53 -8.98 2.64
CA LYS A 5 -13.89 -8.97 3.17
C LYS A 5 -13.91 -8.03 4.37
N LEU A 6 -14.77 -7.03 4.32
CA LEU A 6 -15.02 -6.14 5.46
C LEU A 6 -16.23 -6.71 6.20
N ARG A 7 -16.01 -7.26 7.39
CA ARG A 7 -17.08 -7.79 8.23
C ARG A 7 -17.59 -6.67 9.13
N THR A 8 -18.82 -6.24 8.90
CA THR A 8 -19.55 -5.31 9.77
C THR A 8 -20.12 -6.09 10.94
N HIS A 9 -19.92 -5.58 12.15
CA HIS A 9 -20.52 -6.13 13.37
C HIS A 9 -21.86 -5.45 13.64
N THR A 10 -22.83 -6.22 14.11
CA THR A 10 -24.18 -5.73 14.46
C THR A 10 -24.15 -4.81 15.68
N VAL A 11 -23.25 -5.09 16.62
CA VAL A 11 -23.10 -4.29 17.84
C VAL A 11 -22.19 -3.09 17.56
N PRO A 12 -22.68 -1.84 17.70
CA PRO A 12 -21.87 -0.64 17.51
C PRO A 12 -20.84 -0.49 18.63
N ARG A 13 -19.77 0.26 18.36
CA ARG A 13 -18.78 0.63 19.39
C ARG A 13 -19.36 1.68 20.34
N LYS A 14 -18.68 1.85 21.48
CA LYS A 14 -18.84 3.02 22.36
C LYS A 14 -18.69 4.29 21.51
N GLY A 15 -19.76 5.05 21.38
CA GLY A 15 -19.86 6.22 20.48
C GLY A 15 -20.73 6.02 19.22
N GLY A 16 -21.46 4.91 19.09
CA GLY A 16 -22.45 4.71 18.01
C GLY A 16 -21.86 4.31 16.65
N ILE A 17 -20.55 4.44 16.47
CA ILE A 17 -19.85 4.08 15.22
C ILE A 17 -19.87 2.56 15.03
N ARG A 18 -20.26 2.11 13.84
CA ARG A 18 -20.24 0.69 13.45
C ARG A 18 -18.82 0.12 13.50
N ALA A 19 -18.66 -1.07 14.09
CA ALA A 19 -17.37 -1.76 14.07
C ALA A 19 -17.19 -2.54 12.77
N VAL A 20 -16.10 -2.28 12.05
CA VAL A 20 -15.70 -3.07 10.87
C VAL A 20 -14.41 -3.82 11.16
N THR A 21 -14.35 -5.09 10.74
CA THR A 21 -13.16 -5.93 10.85
C THR A 21 -12.70 -6.38 9.46
N PRO A 22 -11.51 -5.94 9.02
CA PRO A 22 -10.96 -6.33 7.73
C PRO A 22 -10.40 -7.76 7.80
N LEU A 23 -10.88 -8.61 6.91
CA LEU A 23 -10.49 -10.01 6.79
C LEU A 23 -9.85 -10.26 5.42
N VAL A 24 -8.69 -10.91 5.42
CA VAL A 24 -8.09 -11.50 4.22
C VAL A 24 -8.72 -12.86 4.02
N VAL A 25 -9.33 -13.05 2.86
CA VAL A 25 -9.97 -14.31 2.49
C VAL A 25 -9.16 -14.98 1.39
N ASP A 26 -8.67 -16.18 1.69
CA ASP A 26 -8.06 -17.09 0.74
C ASP A 26 -9.11 -18.08 0.25
N ALA A 27 -9.33 -18.09 -1.06
CA ALA A 27 -10.28 -18.98 -1.73
C ALA A 27 -9.56 -19.82 -2.79
N PRO A 28 -9.86 -21.12 -2.92
CA PRO A 28 -9.21 -21.98 -3.91
C PRO A 28 -9.57 -21.55 -5.34
N ARG A 29 -10.82 -21.14 -5.57
CA ARG A 29 -11.35 -20.71 -6.87
C ARG A 29 -12.31 -19.53 -6.73
N LYS A 30 -12.60 -18.86 -7.85
CA LYS A 30 -13.65 -17.84 -7.92
C LYS A 30 -14.97 -18.45 -7.46
N PHE A 31 -15.71 -17.74 -6.60
CA PHE A 31 -16.98 -18.18 -6.03
C PHE A 31 -16.95 -19.50 -5.22
N ALA A 32 -15.80 -19.90 -4.67
CA ALA A 32 -15.72 -21.08 -3.79
C ALA A 32 -16.75 -20.99 -2.64
N PRO A 33 -17.40 -22.09 -2.23
CA PRO A 33 -18.28 -22.12 -1.05
C PRO A 33 -17.60 -21.55 0.20
N SER A 34 -18.38 -20.99 1.14
CA SER A 34 -17.83 -20.38 2.36
C SER A 34 -16.98 -21.34 3.19
N LYS A 35 -17.37 -22.62 3.25
CA LYS A 35 -16.65 -23.69 3.96
C LYS A 35 -15.22 -23.93 3.46
N ASP A 36 -14.95 -23.63 2.18
CA ASP A 36 -13.64 -23.86 1.56
C ASP A 36 -12.74 -22.61 1.63
N ARG A 37 -13.24 -21.51 2.24
CA ARG A 37 -12.51 -20.25 2.36
C ARG A 37 -11.78 -20.18 3.69
N LYS A 38 -10.52 -19.81 3.65
CA LYS A 38 -9.74 -19.49 4.87
C LYS A 38 -9.80 -18.00 5.12
N GLU A 39 -10.41 -17.58 6.23
CA GLU A 39 -10.48 -16.18 6.63
C GLU A 39 -9.43 -15.88 7.71
N ARG A 40 -8.63 -14.83 7.51
CA ARG A 40 -7.66 -14.33 8.49
C ARG A 40 -7.94 -12.86 8.80
N CYS A 41 -8.06 -12.52 10.08
CA CYS A 41 -8.22 -11.12 10.49
C CYS A 41 -6.92 -10.34 10.29
N LEU A 42 -7.01 -9.14 9.74
CA LEU A 42 -5.90 -8.19 9.76
C LEU A 42 -5.83 -7.52 11.14
N SER A 43 -4.64 -7.49 11.73
CA SER A 43 -4.42 -6.77 12.97
C SER A 43 -4.59 -5.27 12.72
N LYS A 44 -5.39 -4.62 13.57
CA LYS A 44 -5.62 -3.17 13.56
C LYS A 44 -4.51 -2.40 14.29
N LYS A 45 -3.50 -3.11 14.84
CA LYS A 45 -2.40 -2.52 15.62
C LYS A 45 -1.06 -2.50 14.88
N ARG A 46 -0.93 -3.26 13.79
CA ARG A 46 0.30 -3.40 13.01
C ARG A 46 0.13 -2.78 11.64
N CYS A 47 1.21 -2.25 11.09
CA CYS A 47 1.25 -1.74 9.72
C CYS A 47 1.02 -2.86 8.70
N LEU A 48 0.61 -2.50 7.49
CA LEU A 48 0.22 -3.44 6.44
C LEU A 48 0.99 -3.16 5.15
N LEU A 49 1.68 -4.17 4.63
CA LEU A 49 2.30 -4.15 3.31
C LEU A 49 1.54 -5.11 2.38
N ILE A 50 0.89 -4.55 1.37
CA ILE A 50 0.13 -5.28 0.36
C ILE A 50 0.97 -5.35 -0.92
N THR A 51 1.37 -6.54 -1.33
CA THR A 51 2.12 -6.76 -2.56
C THR A 51 1.26 -7.49 -3.59
N GLY A 52 1.61 -7.43 -4.87
CA GLY A 52 0.87 -8.13 -5.93
C GLY A 52 1.18 -7.57 -7.31
N ALA A 53 1.07 -8.39 -8.35
CA ALA A 53 1.31 -7.94 -9.73
C ALA A 53 0.31 -6.86 -10.18
N HIS A 54 0.53 -6.28 -11.35
CA HIS A 54 -0.39 -5.31 -11.95
C HIS A 54 -1.80 -5.91 -12.04
N ASP A 55 -2.82 -5.08 -11.84
CA ASP A 55 -4.25 -5.47 -11.83
C ASP A 55 -4.69 -6.52 -10.80
N SER A 56 -3.86 -6.82 -9.80
CA SER A 56 -4.22 -7.74 -8.71
C SER A 56 -5.27 -7.17 -7.73
N GLY A 57 -5.73 -5.93 -7.93
CA GLY A 57 -6.68 -5.26 -7.05
C GLY A 57 -6.09 -4.54 -5.82
N LYS A 58 -4.79 -4.19 -5.84
CA LYS A 58 -4.10 -3.47 -4.74
C LYS A 58 -4.77 -2.14 -4.40
N THR A 59 -4.91 -1.25 -5.37
CA THR A 59 -5.58 0.05 -5.22
C THR A 59 -6.99 -0.14 -4.70
N ARG A 60 -7.76 -1.09 -5.25
CA ARG A 60 -9.13 -1.40 -4.77
C ARG A 60 -9.15 -1.83 -3.30
N TRP A 61 -8.19 -2.64 -2.85
CA TRP A 61 -8.04 -2.97 -1.43
C TRP A 61 -7.78 -1.72 -0.59
N LEU A 62 -6.83 -0.90 -1.03
CA LEU A 62 -6.41 0.30 -0.31
C LEU A 62 -7.56 1.31 -0.19
N THR A 63 -8.28 1.59 -1.28
CA THR A 63 -9.44 2.49 -1.32
C THR A 63 -10.57 1.98 -0.43
N ARG A 64 -10.84 0.68 -0.38
CA ARG A 64 -11.86 0.11 0.52
C ARG A 64 -11.45 0.21 2.00
N LEU A 65 -10.17 0.03 2.31
CA LEU A 65 -9.66 0.22 3.67
C LEU A 65 -9.71 1.70 4.08
N LYS A 66 -9.38 2.62 3.16
CA LYS A 66 -9.55 4.06 3.37
C LYS A 66 -11.03 4.38 3.59
N GLY A 67 -11.95 3.94 2.75
CA GLY A 67 -13.37 4.28 2.88
C GLY A 67 -14.01 3.86 4.21
N GLU A 68 -13.52 2.80 4.85
CA GLU A 68 -13.99 2.32 6.16
C GLU A 68 -12.99 2.61 7.29
N TRP A 69 -12.07 3.57 7.10
CA TRP A 69 -10.97 3.80 8.04
C TRP A 69 -11.47 4.08 9.46
N GLU A 70 -12.51 4.88 9.60
CA GLU A 70 -13.09 5.27 10.89
C GLU A 70 -13.73 4.06 11.59
N ALA A 71 -14.48 3.24 10.85
CA ALA A 71 -15.07 2.03 11.39
C ALA A 71 -14.03 0.98 11.82
N ILE A 72 -12.84 0.98 11.19
CA ILE A 72 -11.74 0.05 11.50
C ILE A 72 -10.90 0.61 12.67
N TRP A 73 -10.31 1.78 12.49
CA TRP A 73 -9.30 2.41 13.36
C TRP A 73 -9.80 3.59 14.20
N GLY A 74 -11.03 4.07 14.00
CA GLY A 74 -11.63 5.24 14.67
C GLY A 74 -11.70 5.18 16.20
N ALA A 75 -11.46 4.02 16.80
CA ALA A 75 -11.31 3.90 18.25
C ALA A 75 -9.97 4.48 18.76
N LYS A 76 -8.93 4.49 17.91
CA LYS A 76 -7.56 4.91 18.26
C LYS A 76 -7.07 6.12 17.49
N ILE A 77 -7.52 6.27 16.25
CA ILE A 77 -7.11 7.33 15.33
C ILE A 77 -8.37 8.15 15.09
N LYS A 78 -8.37 9.42 15.51
CA LYS A 78 -9.54 10.31 15.44
C LYS A 78 -9.49 11.26 14.25
N THR A 79 -8.33 11.37 13.63
CA THR A 79 -8.03 12.32 12.57
C THR A 79 -8.11 11.66 11.21
N GLU A 80 -8.39 12.46 10.19
CA GLU A 80 -8.55 11.96 8.82
C GLU A 80 -7.21 11.42 8.29
N PRO A 81 -7.19 10.24 7.62
CA PRO A 81 -5.98 9.65 7.08
C PRO A 81 -5.37 10.46 5.94
N VAL A 82 -4.04 10.41 5.83
CA VAL A 82 -3.30 10.95 4.68
C VAL A 82 -3.23 9.89 3.58
N TRP A 83 -3.50 10.29 2.34
CA TRP A 83 -3.42 9.43 1.16
C TRP A 83 -2.37 9.93 0.17
N LEU A 84 -1.39 9.08 -0.11
CA LEU A 84 -0.31 9.37 -1.06
C LEU A 84 -0.40 8.37 -2.22
N SER A 85 -0.80 8.83 -3.40
CA SER A 85 -0.68 8.01 -4.63
C SER A 85 0.61 8.36 -5.34
N ALA A 86 1.46 7.36 -5.62
CA ALA A 86 2.71 7.58 -6.34
C ALA A 86 2.48 8.13 -7.76
N LEU A 87 1.38 7.71 -8.39
CA LEU A 87 1.00 8.11 -9.74
C LEU A 87 0.38 9.51 -9.80
N ALA A 88 -0.27 9.94 -8.71
CA ALA A 88 -0.91 11.25 -8.66
C ALA A 88 0.11 12.38 -8.40
N PRO A 89 -0.12 13.61 -8.89
CA PRO A 89 0.77 14.75 -8.63
C PRO A 89 0.82 15.09 -7.14
N VAL A 90 1.88 15.78 -6.69
CA VAL A 90 2.04 16.15 -5.26
C VAL A 90 0.87 17.03 -4.77
N GLY A 91 0.27 17.85 -5.64
CA GLY A 91 -0.93 18.61 -5.33
C GLY A 91 -2.06 17.75 -4.74
N SER A 92 -2.27 16.55 -5.28
CA SER A 92 -3.31 15.64 -4.77
C SER A 92 -3.05 15.11 -3.35
N TRP A 93 -1.81 15.21 -2.86
CA TRP A 93 -1.44 14.75 -1.51
C TRP A 93 -1.81 15.77 -0.44
N ILE A 94 -1.88 17.05 -0.82
CA ILE A 94 -2.14 18.19 0.07
C ILE A 94 -3.61 18.63 0.05
N ASP A 95 -4.44 18.03 -0.80
CA ASP A 95 -5.89 18.24 -0.87
C ASP A 95 -6.61 17.49 0.28
N ASN A 96 -6.23 17.79 1.53
CA ASN A 96 -6.84 17.23 2.73
C ASN A 96 -7.27 18.37 3.67
N PRO A 97 -8.58 18.68 3.78
CA PRO A 97 -9.09 19.75 4.64
C PRO A 97 -8.73 19.57 6.12
N ALA A 98 -8.64 18.33 6.62
CA ALA A 98 -8.28 18.08 8.01
C ALA A 98 -6.85 18.54 8.33
N VAL A 99 -5.93 18.39 7.38
CA VAL A 99 -4.54 18.85 7.56
C VAL A 99 -4.46 20.37 7.52
N ALA A 100 -5.21 21.00 6.61
CA ALA A 100 -5.28 22.46 6.52
C ALA A 100 -5.82 23.08 7.82
N ASN A 101 -6.95 22.56 8.31
CA ASN A 101 -7.59 23.04 9.54
C ASN A 101 -6.68 22.86 10.75
N TRP A 102 -6.09 21.67 10.92
CA TRP A 102 -5.14 21.40 12.01
C TRP A 102 -3.94 22.36 11.98
N HIS A 103 -3.39 22.61 10.80
CA HIS A 103 -2.25 23.51 10.66
C HIS A 103 -2.60 24.96 11.01
N ASP A 104 -3.74 25.45 10.54
CA ASP A 104 -4.18 26.82 10.83
C ASP A 104 -4.50 27.02 12.32
N ASP A 105 -5.07 26.01 12.99
CA ASP A 105 -5.31 26.07 14.43
C ASP A 105 -4.00 26.08 15.22
N LEU A 106 -3.03 25.25 14.82
CA LEU A 106 -1.70 25.22 15.41
C LEU A 106 -0.94 26.55 15.23
N GLU A 107 -1.05 27.20 14.07
CA GLU A 107 -0.43 28.51 13.83
C GLU A 107 -1.12 29.64 14.63
N LYS A 108 -2.44 29.57 14.84
CA LYS A 108 -3.16 30.50 15.73
C LYS A 108 -2.75 30.31 17.19
N GLU A 109 -2.50 29.08 17.63
CA GLU A 109 -1.99 28.80 18.97
C GLU A 109 -0.60 29.39 19.20
N LYS A 110 0.29 29.28 18.20
CA LYS A 110 1.62 29.92 18.27
C LYS A 110 1.54 31.45 18.38
N LEU A 111 0.64 32.08 17.62
CA LEU A 111 0.41 33.52 17.71
C LEU A 111 -0.11 33.95 19.09
N LYS A 112 -0.92 33.11 19.75
CA LYS A 112 -1.37 33.40 21.12
C LYS A 112 -0.23 33.28 22.13
N ALA A 113 0.72 32.38 21.90
CA ALA A 113 1.87 32.19 22.78
C ALA A 113 2.95 33.28 22.60
N ASP A 114 3.12 33.77 21.37
CA ASP A 114 4.08 34.81 21.01
C ASP A 114 3.39 35.85 20.10
N PRO A 115 3.05 37.05 20.63
CA PRO A 115 2.40 38.11 19.87
C PRO A 115 3.19 38.60 18.64
N ASP A 116 4.52 38.42 18.63
CA ASP A 116 5.38 38.82 17.51
C ASP A 116 5.51 37.71 16.44
N TYR A 117 4.89 36.55 16.67
CA TYR A 117 4.94 35.42 15.74
C TYR A 117 4.27 35.74 14.40
N ARG A 118 4.99 35.54 13.30
CA ARG A 118 4.43 35.72 11.95
C ARG A 118 3.54 34.54 11.57
N LEU A 119 2.23 34.79 11.53
CA LEU A 119 1.22 33.82 11.14
C LEU A 119 1.43 33.30 9.70
N ARG A 120 1.56 31.98 9.56
CA ARG A 120 1.69 31.30 8.25
C ARG A 120 0.49 30.39 8.01
N LEU A 121 -0.63 30.94 7.56
CA LEU A 121 -1.82 30.15 7.23
C LEU A 121 -1.61 29.25 6.01
N TRP A 122 -2.35 28.14 5.95
CA TRP A 122 -2.27 27.11 4.92
C TRP A 122 -2.37 27.69 3.51
N ASP A 123 -3.30 28.61 3.27
CA ASP A 123 -3.51 29.22 1.95
C ASP A 123 -2.31 30.01 1.43
N LYS A 124 -1.44 30.49 2.32
CA LYS A 124 -0.24 31.26 1.96
C LYS A 124 0.97 30.37 1.67
N LEU A 125 0.88 29.07 1.93
CA LEU A 125 1.97 28.13 1.74
C LEU A 125 2.04 27.64 0.30
N ASN A 126 3.27 27.49 -0.20
CA ASN A 126 3.50 26.82 -1.48
C ASN A 126 3.28 25.30 -1.35
N GLN A 127 3.17 24.61 -2.49
CA GLN A 127 2.90 23.16 -2.50
C GLN A 127 3.97 22.34 -1.77
N GLN A 128 5.24 22.76 -1.84
CA GLN A 128 6.34 22.06 -1.19
C GLN A 128 6.24 22.16 0.33
N GLN A 129 5.99 23.36 0.85
CA GLN A 129 5.79 23.63 2.28
C GLN A 129 4.60 22.82 2.81
N LYS A 130 3.47 22.82 2.09
CA LYS A 130 2.29 22.02 2.44
C LYS A 130 2.62 20.52 2.53
N ALA A 131 3.39 20.00 1.57
CA ALA A 131 3.76 18.60 1.56
C ALA A 131 4.75 18.23 2.69
N ASP A 132 5.61 19.18 3.08
CA ASP A 132 6.57 19.01 4.19
C ASP A 132 5.91 19.03 5.57
N ILE A 133 4.67 19.53 5.67
CA ILE A 133 3.87 19.55 6.90
C ILE A 133 3.15 18.22 7.16
N LEU A 134 2.90 17.41 6.11
CA LEU A 134 2.18 16.13 6.22
C LEU A 134 2.78 15.17 7.27
N PRO A 135 4.12 15.01 7.38
CA PRO A 135 4.71 14.18 8.43
C PRO A 135 4.42 14.69 9.84
N ASP A 136 4.37 16.00 10.06
CA ASP A 136 4.13 16.59 11.38
C ASP A 136 2.68 16.37 11.82
N TYR A 137 1.72 16.56 10.90
CA TYR A 137 0.32 16.19 11.11
C TYR A 137 0.17 14.72 11.55
N LEU A 138 0.85 13.81 10.85
CA LEU A 138 0.80 12.38 11.17
C LEU A 138 1.42 12.06 12.53
N ARG A 139 2.48 12.77 12.92
CA ARG A 139 3.19 12.55 14.18
C ARG A 139 2.36 13.02 15.37
N GLU A 140 1.84 14.24 15.32
CA GLU A 140 1.11 14.83 16.44
C GLU A 140 -0.26 14.19 16.65
N ASN A 141 -0.91 13.78 15.56
CA ASN A 141 -2.26 13.22 15.61
C ASN A 141 -2.30 11.69 15.61
N ASP A 142 -1.15 11.02 15.76
CA ASP A 142 -1.08 9.56 15.79
C ASP A 142 -1.72 8.93 14.51
N GLY A 143 -1.47 9.58 13.37
CA GLY A 143 -2.27 9.46 12.16
C GLY A 143 -2.12 8.15 11.38
N LEU A 144 -3.10 7.91 10.51
CA LEU A 144 -3.13 6.79 9.56
C LEU A 144 -2.65 7.24 8.18
N LEU A 145 -1.72 6.49 7.60
CA LEU A 145 -1.16 6.77 6.28
C LEU A 145 -1.50 5.67 5.27
N PHE A 146 -1.97 6.05 4.10
CA PHE A 146 -2.15 5.17 2.95
C PHE A 146 -1.19 5.57 1.84
N ILE A 147 -0.44 4.61 1.29
CA ILE A 147 0.40 4.83 0.11
C ILE A 147 0.02 3.83 -0.98
N ASP A 148 -0.36 4.36 -2.14
CA ASP A 148 -0.62 3.54 -3.32
C ASP A 148 0.59 3.51 -4.27
N ASP A 149 0.89 2.30 -4.76
CA ASP A 149 1.98 2.00 -5.69
C ASP A 149 3.35 2.56 -5.26
N ALA A 150 3.75 2.30 -4.01
CA ALA A 150 4.97 2.83 -3.41
C ALA A 150 6.27 2.50 -4.17
N HIS A 151 6.28 1.43 -4.97
CA HIS A 151 7.39 1.06 -5.85
C HIS A 151 7.64 2.08 -6.99
N ARG A 152 6.69 2.98 -7.27
CA ARG A 152 6.83 4.07 -8.25
C ARG A 152 7.26 5.40 -7.61
N LEU A 153 7.46 5.45 -6.29
CA LEU A 153 7.91 6.66 -5.62
C LEU A 153 9.40 6.91 -5.90
N THR A 154 9.70 8.10 -6.44
CA THR A 154 11.07 8.55 -6.72
C THR A 154 11.25 10.02 -6.32
N GLY A 155 12.51 10.49 -6.26
CA GLY A 155 12.86 11.89 -6.04
C GLY A 155 12.23 12.52 -4.77
N ARG A 156 11.66 13.73 -4.90
CA ARG A 156 11.05 14.47 -3.78
C ARG A 156 9.84 13.75 -3.18
N LYS A 157 8.99 13.14 -4.01
CA LYS A 157 7.84 12.34 -3.57
C LYS A 157 8.27 11.22 -2.62
N LEU A 158 9.36 10.53 -2.96
CA LEU A 158 9.91 9.48 -2.12
C LEU A 158 10.41 10.00 -0.76
N GLN A 159 11.07 11.15 -0.74
CA GLN A 159 11.57 11.76 0.49
C GLN A 159 10.42 12.11 1.45
N ILE A 160 9.37 12.77 0.94
CA ILE A 160 8.19 13.14 1.72
C ILE A 160 7.44 11.90 2.19
N ALA A 161 7.17 10.95 1.29
CA ALA A 161 6.51 9.70 1.64
C ALA A 161 7.28 8.93 2.72
N ARG A 162 8.62 8.89 2.64
CA ARG A 162 9.46 8.27 3.68
C ARG A 162 9.29 8.96 5.03
N GLN A 163 9.28 10.30 5.09
CA GLN A 163 9.04 11.04 6.33
C GLN A 163 7.65 10.74 6.89
N CYS A 164 6.61 10.70 6.04
CA CYS A 164 5.27 10.31 6.44
C CYS A 164 5.22 8.88 7.02
N VAL A 165 5.92 7.91 6.42
CA VAL A 165 5.97 6.52 6.92
C VAL A 165 6.64 6.43 8.30
N ILE A 166 7.68 7.24 8.54
CA ILE A 166 8.34 7.32 9.85
C ILE A 166 7.38 7.92 10.90
N ALA A 167 6.67 8.98 10.53
CA ALA A 167 5.79 9.71 11.44
C ALA A 167 4.47 8.98 11.76
N ALA A 168 3.90 8.27 10.79
CA ALA A 168 2.59 7.63 10.94
C ALA A 168 2.60 6.52 12.00
N LYS A 169 1.55 6.48 12.83
CA LYS A 169 1.32 5.41 13.81
C LYS A 169 1.05 4.08 13.14
N ILE A 170 0.17 4.09 12.15
CA ILE A 170 -0.18 2.94 11.32
C ILE A 170 -0.10 3.39 9.87
N TRP A 171 0.47 2.55 9.02
CA TRP A 171 0.43 2.76 7.58
C TRP A 171 -0.05 1.50 6.85
N VAL A 172 -0.66 1.73 5.69
CA VAL A 172 -1.05 0.70 4.73
C VAL A 172 -0.43 1.07 3.39
N ILE A 173 0.50 0.25 2.91
CA ILE A 173 1.28 0.52 1.70
C ILE A 173 0.99 -0.58 0.67
N THR A 174 0.76 -0.19 -0.58
CA THR A 174 0.73 -1.12 -1.70
C THR A 174 2.01 -1.02 -2.52
N ALA A 175 2.48 -2.15 -3.05
CA ALA A 175 3.59 -2.21 -3.98
C ALA A 175 3.44 -3.39 -4.94
N SER A 176 4.14 -3.40 -6.07
CA SER A 176 4.18 -4.58 -6.94
C SER A 176 4.87 -5.75 -6.24
N GLN A 177 6.09 -5.50 -5.76
CA GLN A 177 6.91 -6.44 -5.00
C GLN A 177 7.68 -5.69 -3.92
N GLU A 178 7.97 -6.36 -2.80
CA GLU A 178 8.76 -5.77 -1.70
C GLU A 178 10.18 -5.40 -2.15
N ASN A 179 10.77 -6.21 -3.05
CA ASN A 179 12.09 -5.95 -3.62
C ASN A 179 12.14 -4.74 -4.57
N ARG A 180 11.00 -4.27 -5.09
CA ARG A 180 10.91 -3.10 -5.97
C ARG A 180 10.72 -1.79 -5.19
N LEU A 181 10.63 -1.85 -3.87
CA LEU A 181 10.59 -0.64 -3.04
C LEU A 181 11.93 0.08 -3.09
N ALA A 182 11.89 1.41 -3.08
CA ALA A 182 13.10 2.20 -3.09
C ALA A 182 14.01 1.87 -1.88
N PRO A 183 15.35 1.81 -2.05
CA PRO A 183 16.29 1.42 -1.00
C PRO A 183 16.20 2.25 0.28
N ASN A 184 15.76 3.52 0.18
CA ASN A 184 15.63 4.41 1.34
C ASN A 184 14.31 4.24 2.10
N LEU A 185 13.28 3.69 1.45
CA LEU A 185 11.96 3.45 2.03
C LEU A 185 11.87 2.06 2.65
N ARG A 186 12.51 1.07 2.02
CA ARG A 186 12.46 -0.34 2.43
C ARG A 186 12.92 -0.58 3.89
N PRO A 187 14.06 -0.05 4.36
CA PRO A 187 14.49 -0.25 5.76
C PRO A 187 13.51 0.32 6.77
N VAL A 188 12.86 1.45 6.45
CA VAL A 188 11.85 2.07 7.32
C VAL A 188 10.62 1.17 7.44
N ILE A 189 10.19 0.60 6.30
CA ILE A 189 9.09 -0.35 6.24
C ILE A 189 9.43 -1.62 7.04
N GLU A 190 10.62 -2.19 6.84
CA GLU A 190 11.04 -3.44 7.49
C GLU A 190 11.18 -3.30 9.01
N ARG A 191 11.69 -2.16 9.51
CA ARG A 191 11.80 -1.87 10.95
C ARG A 191 10.47 -1.93 11.70
N ARG A 192 9.34 -1.72 11.02
CA ARG A 192 7.99 -1.77 11.62
C ARG A 192 7.38 -3.17 11.64
N ASP A 193 8.09 -4.19 11.14
CA ASP A 193 7.61 -5.57 10.95
C ASP A 193 6.15 -5.63 10.47
N PRO A 194 5.85 -5.21 9.23
CA PRO A 194 4.49 -5.10 8.76
C PRO A 194 3.84 -6.46 8.52
N GLN A 195 2.52 -6.49 8.63
CA GLN A 195 1.72 -7.60 8.16
C GLN A 195 1.78 -7.65 6.63
N ARG A 196 2.43 -8.68 6.10
CA ARG A 196 2.59 -8.87 4.66
C ARG A 196 1.41 -9.64 4.09
N THR A 197 0.85 -9.11 3.02
CA THR A 197 -0.21 -9.78 2.26
C THR A 197 0.06 -9.69 0.77
N GLN A 198 0.38 -10.83 0.17
CA GLN A 198 0.63 -10.92 -1.26
C GLN A 198 -0.67 -11.30 -1.99
N LEU A 199 -1.16 -10.41 -2.84
CA LEU A 199 -2.27 -10.65 -3.76
C LEU A 199 -1.76 -11.49 -4.93
N LYS A 200 -2.43 -12.62 -5.16
CA LYS A 200 -2.19 -13.46 -6.33
C LYS A 200 -2.98 -12.88 -7.50
N THR A 201 -2.33 -12.69 -8.64
CA THR A 201 -3.00 -12.48 -9.92
C THR A 201 -3.42 -13.83 -10.49
N ASP A 202 -4.60 -13.89 -11.10
CA ASP A 202 -5.02 -14.99 -11.98
C ASP A 202 -4.42 -14.84 -13.40
N ALA A 203 -3.42 -13.96 -13.55
CA ALA A 203 -2.78 -13.74 -14.83
C ALA A 203 -2.02 -15.02 -15.24
N SER A 204 -2.20 -15.42 -16.49
CA SER A 204 -1.67 -16.61 -17.18
C SER A 204 -0.14 -16.73 -17.22
N TYR A 205 0.60 -15.96 -16.42
CA TYR A 205 2.06 -16.05 -16.29
C TYR A 205 2.53 -17.44 -15.85
N ASP A 206 1.73 -18.19 -15.10
CA ASP A 206 2.03 -19.60 -14.77
C ASP A 206 1.90 -20.51 -16.01
N ALA A 207 0.98 -20.20 -16.93
CA ALA A 207 0.81 -20.96 -18.17
C ALA A 207 1.97 -20.74 -19.14
N THR A 208 2.61 -19.56 -19.18
CA THR A 208 3.79 -19.33 -20.02
C THR A 208 4.95 -20.25 -19.64
N GLY A 209 5.18 -20.45 -18.33
CA GLY A 209 6.19 -21.38 -17.84
C GLY A 209 5.93 -22.81 -18.29
N VAL A 210 4.67 -23.25 -18.23
CA VAL A 210 4.21 -24.57 -18.69
C VAL A 210 4.28 -24.69 -20.22
N ALA A 211 3.87 -23.66 -20.97
CA ALA A 211 3.94 -23.63 -22.43
C ALA A 211 5.37 -23.74 -22.95
N VAL A 212 6.34 -23.06 -22.31
CA VAL A 212 7.76 -23.20 -22.66
C VAL A 212 8.26 -24.62 -22.36
N TRP A 213 7.81 -25.27 -21.28
CA TRP A 213 8.14 -26.68 -21.02
C TRP A 213 7.53 -27.61 -22.07
N ILE A 214 6.28 -27.39 -22.46
CA ILE A 214 5.61 -28.15 -23.51
C ILE A 214 6.33 -27.97 -24.86
N MET A 215 6.72 -26.74 -25.22
CA MET A 215 7.49 -26.49 -26.45
C MET A 215 8.87 -27.17 -26.41
N MET A 216 9.57 -27.16 -25.28
CA MET A 216 10.84 -27.90 -25.14
C MET A 216 10.64 -29.41 -25.33
N LEU A 217 9.59 -29.98 -24.72
CA LEU A 217 9.28 -31.41 -24.86
C LEU A 217 8.87 -31.77 -26.30
N LEU A 218 8.11 -30.92 -26.99
CA LEU A 218 7.76 -31.10 -28.40
C LEU A 218 8.98 -30.99 -29.32
N ALA A 219 9.88 -30.02 -29.06
CA ALA A 219 11.12 -29.87 -29.82
C ALA A 219 12.06 -31.08 -29.65
N LEU A 220 12.16 -31.63 -28.42
CA LEU A 220 12.88 -32.88 -28.16
C LEU A 220 12.24 -34.07 -28.90
N GLY A 221 10.91 -34.20 -28.82
CA GLY A 221 10.18 -35.29 -29.49
C GLY A 221 10.25 -35.24 -31.02
N ALA A 222 10.37 -34.05 -31.60
CA ALA A 222 10.56 -33.84 -33.04
C ALA A 222 12.03 -33.98 -33.51
N GLY A 223 12.97 -34.24 -32.59
CA GLY A 223 14.40 -34.38 -32.91
C GLY A 223 15.15 -33.06 -33.09
N TRP A 224 14.57 -31.93 -32.68
CA TRP A 224 15.20 -30.60 -32.70
C TRP A 224 15.94 -30.32 -31.40
N TRP A 225 16.98 -31.12 -31.13
CA TRP A 225 17.76 -31.07 -29.91
C TRP A 225 18.41 -29.70 -29.67
N GLU A 226 18.84 -29.02 -30.73
CA GLU A 226 19.43 -27.68 -30.69
C GLU A 226 18.46 -26.63 -30.14
N ILE A 227 17.21 -26.62 -30.63
CA ILE A 227 16.17 -25.68 -30.20
C ILE A 227 15.81 -25.91 -28.73
N SER A 228 15.71 -27.19 -28.31
CA SER A 228 15.44 -27.51 -26.91
C SER A 228 16.56 -27.05 -25.98
N LEU A 229 17.82 -27.19 -26.39
CA LEU A 229 18.98 -26.79 -25.60
C LEU A 229 19.05 -25.28 -25.43
N VAL A 230 18.78 -24.52 -26.50
CA VAL A 230 18.67 -23.05 -26.48
C VAL A 230 17.54 -22.59 -25.58
N LEU A 231 16.33 -23.16 -25.72
CA LEU A 231 15.17 -22.81 -24.88
C LEU A 231 15.39 -23.16 -23.40
N GLY A 232 16.05 -24.29 -23.12
CA GLY A 232 16.41 -24.69 -21.75
C GLY A 232 17.42 -23.73 -21.11
N GLY A 233 18.46 -23.34 -21.85
CA GLY A 233 19.44 -22.35 -21.40
C GLY A 233 18.81 -20.98 -21.11
N LEU A 234 17.98 -20.47 -22.03
CA LEU A 234 17.24 -19.21 -21.85
C LEU A 234 16.31 -19.25 -20.63
N LYS A 235 15.64 -20.37 -20.39
CA LYS A 235 14.75 -20.52 -19.23
C LYS A 235 15.49 -20.58 -17.91
N MET A 236 16.64 -21.25 -17.86
CA MET A 236 17.49 -21.28 -16.66
C MET A 236 18.06 -19.89 -16.34
N LEU A 237 18.45 -19.12 -17.36
CA LEU A 237 18.93 -17.74 -17.20
C LEU A 237 17.78 -16.80 -16.77
N GLY A 238 16.58 -16.97 -17.32
CA GLY A 238 15.40 -16.17 -16.97
C GLY A 238 14.84 -16.40 -15.57
N ASN A 239 15.13 -17.55 -14.94
CA ASN A 239 14.70 -17.88 -13.57
C ASN A 239 15.73 -17.57 -12.48
N GLY A 240 16.87 -16.95 -12.84
CA GLY A 240 17.88 -16.52 -11.87
C GLY A 240 17.34 -15.49 -10.86
N ARG A 241 17.89 -15.47 -9.64
CA ARG A 241 17.54 -14.53 -8.54
C ARG A 241 17.63 -13.03 -8.92
N THR A 242 18.21 -12.71 -10.07
CA THR A 242 18.48 -11.36 -10.58
C THR A 242 17.81 -11.06 -11.93
N SER A 243 16.94 -11.93 -12.46
CA SER A 243 16.29 -11.62 -13.74
C SER A 243 15.36 -10.41 -13.60
N THR A 244 15.74 -9.34 -14.31
CA THR A 244 14.92 -8.14 -14.49
C THR A 244 13.67 -8.53 -15.26
N ARG A 245 12.56 -8.67 -14.55
CA ARG A 245 11.24 -8.87 -15.17
C ARG A 245 10.86 -7.59 -15.92
N PRO A 246 10.57 -7.65 -17.23
CA PRO A 246 10.11 -6.50 -18.00
C PRO A 246 8.79 -5.97 -17.43
N ASP A 247 8.56 -4.67 -17.64
CA ASP A 247 7.58 -3.78 -16.99
C ASP A 247 6.15 -4.29 -16.89
#